data_AF-A0A166DMR2-F1
#
_entry.id   AF-A0A166DMR2-F1
#
_cell.length_a   1.000
_cell.length_b   1.000
_cell.length_c   1.000
_cell.angle_alpha   90.00
_cell.angle_beta   90.00
_cell.angle_gamma   90.00
#
_symmetry.space_group_name_H-M   'P 1'
#
loop_
_entity.id
_entity.type
_entity.pdbx_description
1 polymer ?
#
loop_
_entity_poly.entity_id
_entity_poly.type
_entity_poly.pdbx_seq_one_letter_code
_entity_poly.pdbx_strand_id
1 'polypeptide(L)'
;MARRISRWAALVVPVIYLLLHAGAIQAQAPFLKGPDQQAKAADNSNFIFAALYSNLKTWPSAYAPNGRAMVPATIKAGTLLYHSGVNPIGMGWFANMLYTYAATRPLRSVYFDGFSAEKGADGTQDMQDMLIGLDNTYDLRAADSERGRLLCEWGKQYDIQGFVREEATFELLWCDFEDGVQMLSVINITIPANPNSEDALLDTHGDSFEEEPPRDDGPAGGTGGHGPPDRGAPTLYTNQANWLWYLATASHHTMPDSRVILHPAYTITLYDAKYTSLAANTKLPRRKHRLIDISPADKAVFHAELDEAITAWIDDPRGEGSGVDWSSIAHAIIKRSGDSIAELHTLLANVNATSKVTDVVSTARLIAFALIMPYADHAAVFAPTITAASRSAVLADISLQCSLAFTGHIDAQLYRLTPQEERLKGAVEGVSRRICAFAAGTFDESLNLLESLAGEVDFACAQAQAVQALERWLGNVEELMEWLGWAIWKRCPEVCGWDEVCYIHMWPLNIDSNKGGPDPASLPPPVEDGQELKPRCAKRSEF
;
A
#
# COMPACT_ATOMS: atom_id res chain seq x y z
N MET A 1 -15.91 22.41 -59.89
CA MET A 1 -15.44 21.25 -59.12
C MET A 1 -14.16 21.63 -58.40
N ALA A 2 -14.20 21.61 -57.08
CA ALA A 2 -13.23 22.23 -56.20
C ALA A 2 -11.96 21.39 -56.01
N ARG A 3 -10.85 22.11 -55.85
CA ARG A 3 -9.51 21.67 -55.44
C ARG A 3 -9.52 21.20 -53.98
N ARG A 4 -8.62 20.27 -53.60
CA ARG A 4 -7.41 20.56 -52.80
C ARG A 4 -6.79 19.27 -52.23
N ILE A 5 -5.54 19.06 -52.62
CA ILE A 5 -4.56 18.19 -51.95
C ILE A 5 -4.06 18.96 -50.73
N SER A 6 -4.17 18.37 -49.54
CA SER A 6 -3.64 18.91 -48.29
C SER A 6 -2.12 18.73 -48.23
N ARG A 7 -1.40 19.85 -48.09
CA ARG A 7 0.02 19.88 -47.74
C ARG A 7 0.13 20.15 -46.24
N TRP A 8 0.87 19.31 -45.55
CA TRP A 8 1.34 19.54 -44.17
C TRP A 8 2.38 20.66 -44.17
N ALA A 9 2.25 21.61 -43.25
CA ALA A 9 3.26 22.64 -42.99
C ALA A 9 3.59 22.64 -41.49
N ALA A 10 4.85 22.32 -41.18
CA ALA A 10 5.44 22.55 -39.88
C ALA A 10 5.75 24.04 -39.74
N LEU A 11 5.34 24.65 -38.62
CA LEU A 11 5.64 26.03 -38.28
C LEU A 11 6.54 26.05 -37.04
N VAL A 12 7.83 26.27 -37.31
CA VAL A 12 8.84 26.71 -36.36
C VAL A 12 8.68 28.23 -36.21
N VAL A 13 8.57 28.73 -34.98
CA VAL A 13 8.61 30.17 -34.68
C VAL A 13 9.88 30.47 -33.88
N PRO A 14 10.75 31.40 -34.34
CA PRO A 14 11.97 31.76 -33.63
C PRO A 14 11.71 32.88 -32.61
N VAL A 15 12.48 32.81 -31.52
CA VAL A 15 12.62 33.81 -30.46
C VAL A 15 13.29 35.07 -30.99
N ILE A 16 12.67 36.24 -30.79
CA ILE A 16 13.38 37.53 -30.77
C ILE A 16 12.87 38.35 -29.57
N TYR A 17 13.83 38.73 -28.73
CA TYR A 17 13.75 39.64 -27.59
C TYR A 17 13.50 41.10 -28.03
N LEU A 18 12.66 41.84 -27.30
CA LEU A 18 12.87 43.26 -27.00
C LEU A 18 11.98 43.71 -25.81
N LEU A 19 12.65 44.22 -24.78
CA LEU A 19 12.13 44.80 -23.54
C LEU A 19 11.49 46.18 -23.79
N LEU A 20 10.41 46.52 -23.08
CA LEU A 20 10.30 47.68 -22.17
C LEU A 20 8.87 47.86 -21.61
N HIS A 21 8.75 47.61 -20.30
CA HIS A 21 7.95 48.29 -19.27
C HIS A 21 6.61 48.95 -19.65
N ALA A 22 5.51 48.30 -19.26
CA ALA A 22 4.36 48.97 -18.65
C ALA A 22 3.74 48.02 -17.62
N GLY A 23 3.60 48.49 -16.39
CA GLY A 23 3.13 47.70 -15.26
C GLY A 23 1.75 47.11 -15.51
N ALA A 24 1.65 45.79 -15.38
CA ALA A 24 0.39 45.09 -15.21
C ALA A 24 0.46 44.39 -13.86
N ILE A 25 -0.33 44.92 -12.92
CA ILE A 25 -0.69 44.30 -11.66
C ILE A 25 -1.34 42.96 -12.01
N GLN A 26 -0.59 41.85 -11.87
CA GLN A 26 -1.18 40.52 -11.93
C GLN A 26 -1.74 40.24 -10.54
N ALA A 27 -3.07 40.30 -10.45
CA ALA A 27 -3.82 39.98 -9.25
C ALA A 27 -3.49 38.55 -8.81
N GLN A 28 -2.62 38.43 -7.79
CA GLN A 28 -2.56 37.23 -6.96
C GLN A 28 -3.92 37.12 -6.28
N ALA A 29 -4.63 36.03 -6.54
CA ALA A 29 -5.77 35.65 -5.70
C ALA A 29 -5.28 35.61 -4.24
N PRO A 30 -6.05 36.14 -3.27
CA PRO A 30 -5.61 36.19 -1.89
C PRO A 30 -5.47 34.76 -1.36
N PHE A 31 -4.22 34.35 -1.14
CA PHE A 31 -3.89 33.11 -0.45
C PHE A 31 -4.49 33.16 0.96
N LEU A 32 -5.26 32.14 1.29
CA LEU A 32 -5.85 31.95 2.60
C LEU A 32 -4.72 31.92 3.64
N LYS A 33 -4.68 32.95 4.49
CA LYS A 33 -4.00 32.88 5.79
C LYS A 33 -4.56 31.65 6.51
N GLY A 34 -3.70 30.68 6.81
CA GLY A 34 -4.09 29.54 7.61
C GLY A 34 -4.58 30.00 8.99
N PRO A 35 -5.77 29.58 9.44
CA PRO A 35 -6.11 29.64 10.84
C PRO A 35 -5.49 28.41 11.52
N ASP A 36 -4.44 28.63 12.32
CA ASP A 36 -4.34 27.88 13.57
C ASP A 36 -5.54 28.30 14.43
N GLN A 37 -6.24 27.32 15.01
CA GLN A 37 -7.46 27.43 15.81
C GLN A 37 -8.81 27.23 15.11
N GLN A 38 -8.96 26.08 14.45
CA GLN A 38 -10.12 25.22 14.69
C GLN A 38 -9.57 23.97 15.39
N ALA A 39 -10.34 23.33 16.28
CA ALA A 39 -9.93 22.06 16.90
C ALA A 39 -9.48 21.13 15.76
N LYS A 40 -8.16 20.95 15.59
CA LYS A 40 -7.59 20.36 14.38
C LYS A 40 -8.14 18.95 14.32
N ALA A 41 -9.01 18.68 13.35
CA ALA A 41 -9.38 17.32 13.00
C ALA A 41 -8.08 16.50 12.91
N ALA A 42 -8.11 15.24 13.36
CA ALA A 42 -6.93 14.40 13.36
C ALA A 42 -6.32 14.37 11.94
N ASP A 43 -5.03 14.69 11.82
CA ASP A 43 -4.32 14.63 10.53
C ASP A 43 -3.98 13.17 10.22
N ASN A 44 -4.93 12.50 9.57
CA ASN A 44 -4.81 11.12 9.13
C ASN A 44 -4.29 10.99 7.68
N SER A 45 -3.69 12.05 7.13
CA SER A 45 -3.17 12.09 5.76
C SER A 45 -2.16 10.97 5.50
N ASN A 46 -1.31 10.67 6.48
CA ASN A 46 -0.36 9.56 6.46
C ASN A 46 -1.04 8.20 6.24
N PHE A 47 -2.15 7.94 6.93
CA PHE A 47 -2.83 6.64 6.85
C PHE A 47 -3.58 6.46 5.53
N ILE A 48 -4.28 7.51 5.06
CA ILE A 48 -4.97 7.49 3.77
C ILE A 48 -3.96 7.33 2.63
N PHE A 49 -2.84 8.06 2.68
CA PHE A 49 -1.75 7.93 1.72
C PHE A 49 -1.12 6.52 1.77
N ALA A 50 -0.89 5.98 2.96
CA ALA A 50 -0.33 4.65 3.14
C ALA A 50 -1.27 3.56 2.58
N ALA A 51 -2.58 3.65 2.78
CA ALA A 51 -3.55 2.73 2.19
C ALA A 51 -3.48 2.75 0.66
N LEU A 52 -3.48 3.95 0.06
CA LEU A 52 -3.33 4.13 -1.39
C LEU A 52 -2.02 3.52 -1.93
N TYR A 53 -0.89 3.75 -1.24
CA TYR A 53 0.40 3.21 -1.66
C TYR A 53 0.51 1.69 -1.46
N SER A 54 -0.14 1.14 -0.43
CA SER A 54 0.00 -0.27 -0.04
C SER A 54 -0.77 -1.22 -0.95
N ASN A 55 -1.80 -0.72 -1.64
CA ASN A 55 -2.64 -1.48 -2.55
C ASN A 55 -1.86 -2.48 -3.43
N LEU A 56 -2.26 -3.75 -3.32
CA LEU A 56 -1.70 -4.92 -4.01
C LEU A 56 -0.21 -5.18 -3.76
N LYS A 57 0.37 -4.68 -2.66
CA LYS A 57 1.74 -4.98 -2.24
C LYS A 57 1.74 -5.70 -0.89
N THR A 58 2.44 -6.82 -0.82
CA THR A 58 2.46 -7.68 0.37
C THR A 58 3.28 -7.10 1.52
N TRP A 59 4.36 -6.38 1.25
CA TRP A 59 5.27 -5.91 2.30
C TRP A 59 4.66 -4.81 3.20
N PRO A 60 3.94 -3.81 2.65
CA PRO A 60 3.20 -2.86 3.48
C PRO A 60 2.08 -3.50 4.32
N SER A 61 1.39 -4.52 3.79
CA SER A 61 0.37 -5.28 4.52
C SER A 61 0.98 -6.12 5.63
N ALA A 62 2.14 -6.75 5.40
CA ALA A 62 2.91 -7.41 6.45
C ALA A 62 3.28 -6.45 7.58
N TYR A 63 3.49 -5.15 7.28
CA TYR A 63 3.79 -4.13 8.29
C TYR A 63 2.56 -3.69 9.09
N ALA A 64 1.41 -3.50 8.44
CA ALA A 64 0.13 -3.34 9.15
C ALA A 64 -0.97 -4.15 8.46
N PRO A 65 -1.30 -5.32 9.03
CA PRO A 65 -2.16 -6.30 8.37
C PRO A 65 -3.64 -5.90 8.42
N ASN A 66 -4.02 -5.03 9.37
CA ASN A 66 -5.41 -4.60 9.52
C ASN A 66 -5.76 -3.49 8.52
N GLY A 67 -6.37 -3.90 7.41
CA GLY A 67 -6.90 -3.03 6.38
C GLY A 67 -8.08 -2.16 6.86
N ARG A 68 -8.23 -0.99 6.24
CA ARG A 68 -9.34 -0.04 6.46
C ARG A 68 -9.80 0.66 5.18
N ALA A 69 -9.39 0.14 4.04
CA ALA A 69 -9.76 0.65 2.74
C ALA A 69 -10.39 -0.45 1.89
N MET A 70 -11.35 -0.03 1.10
CA MET A 70 -12.03 -0.84 0.12
C MET A 70 -11.90 -0.12 -1.21
N VAL A 71 -11.50 -0.86 -2.25
CA VAL A 71 -11.21 -0.28 -3.56
C VAL A 71 -11.94 -1.10 -4.61
N PRO A 72 -12.82 -0.50 -5.44
CA PRO A 72 -13.35 -1.19 -6.60
C PRO A 72 -12.21 -1.66 -7.51
N ALA A 73 -12.39 -2.85 -8.09
CA ALA A 73 -11.35 -3.55 -8.81
C ALA A 73 -11.91 -4.25 -10.06
N THR A 74 -11.10 -4.35 -11.09
CA THR A 74 -11.43 -5.06 -12.33
C THR A 74 -10.36 -6.10 -12.65
N ILE A 75 -10.77 -7.34 -12.86
CA ILE A 75 -9.91 -8.39 -13.43
C ILE A 75 -10.11 -8.37 -14.95
N LYS A 76 -9.01 -8.27 -15.69
CA LYS A 76 -9.06 -8.20 -17.17
C LYS A 76 -9.48 -9.53 -17.79
N ALA A 77 -10.17 -9.46 -18.93
CA ALA A 77 -10.37 -10.61 -19.79
C ALA A 77 -9.01 -11.25 -20.18
N GLY A 78 -8.97 -12.57 -20.25
CA GLY A 78 -7.76 -13.35 -20.50
C GLY A 78 -6.88 -13.58 -19.26
N THR A 79 -7.24 -13.05 -18.10
CA THR A 79 -6.50 -13.33 -16.86
C THR A 79 -6.68 -14.79 -16.46
N LEU A 80 -5.57 -15.50 -16.23
CA LEU A 80 -5.57 -16.85 -15.70
C LEU A 80 -5.75 -16.84 -14.18
N LEU A 81 -6.68 -17.66 -13.71
CA LEU A 81 -7.03 -17.86 -12.32
C LEU A 81 -6.82 -19.33 -11.97
N TYR A 82 -6.34 -19.58 -10.75
CA TYR A 82 -5.97 -20.92 -10.31
C TYR A 82 -6.69 -21.23 -9.01
N HIS A 83 -7.34 -22.40 -8.93
CA HIS A 83 -7.96 -22.89 -7.71
C HIS A 83 -7.41 -24.28 -7.41
N SER A 84 -6.93 -24.49 -6.18
CA SER A 84 -6.54 -25.82 -5.70
C SER A 84 -7.59 -26.31 -4.72
N GLY A 85 -8.24 -27.43 -5.05
CA GLY A 85 -9.36 -27.94 -4.28
C GLY A 85 -9.66 -29.41 -4.61
N VAL A 86 -10.46 -30.06 -3.77
CA VAL A 86 -11.00 -31.40 -4.09
C VAL A 86 -12.14 -31.33 -5.12
N ASN A 87 -12.74 -30.15 -5.29
CA ASN A 87 -13.83 -29.85 -6.21
C ASN A 87 -13.49 -28.56 -6.98
N PRO A 88 -13.94 -28.36 -8.23
CA PRO A 88 -13.82 -27.09 -8.95
C PRO A 88 -14.46 -25.89 -8.24
N ILE A 89 -15.44 -26.15 -7.36
CA ILE A 89 -16.27 -25.16 -6.67
C ILE A 89 -16.17 -25.38 -5.15
N GLY A 90 -15.73 -24.34 -4.42
CA GLY A 90 -15.72 -24.32 -2.96
C GLY A 90 -14.50 -23.62 -2.36
N MET A 91 -14.53 -23.33 -1.06
CA MET A 91 -13.37 -22.81 -0.31
C MET A 91 -12.48 -23.97 0.17
N GLY A 92 -12.01 -24.78 -0.77
CA GLY A 92 -10.95 -25.75 -0.52
C GLY A 92 -9.58 -25.08 -0.64
N TRP A 93 -8.66 -25.45 0.25
CA TRP A 93 -7.27 -24.99 0.20
C TRP A 93 -6.34 -26.21 0.16
N PHE A 94 -5.31 -26.15 -0.70
CA PHE A 94 -4.22 -27.15 -0.76
C PHE A 94 -4.70 -28.59 -0.95
N ALA A 95 -5.21 -28.88 -2.15
CA ALA A 95 -5.62 -30.21 -2.54
C ALA A 95 -4.80 -30.74 -3.72
N ASN A 96 -5.04 -32.01 -4.04
CA ASN A 96 -4.36 -32.76 -5.08
C ASN A 96 -4.67 -32.25 -6.50
N MET A 97 -5.75 -31.49 -6.69
CA MET A 97 -6.16 -30.99 -8.01
C MET A 97 -5.93 -29.48 -8.12
N LEU A 98 -5.52 -29.05 -9.31
CA LEU A 98 -5.39 -27.66 -9.74
C LEU A 98 -6.32 -27.40 -10.92
N TYR A 99 -7.31 -26.54 -10.69
CA TYR A 99 -8.22 -26.02 -11.70
C TYR A 99 -7.67 -24.72 -12.25
N THR A 100 -7.59 -24.61 -13.58
CA THR A 100 -7.20 -23.38 -14.26
C THR A 100 -8.42 -22.80 -14.95
N TYR A 101 -8.71 -21.54 -14.66
CA TYR A 101 -9.78 -20.76 -15.27
C TYR A 101 -9.20 -19.57 -16.03
N ALA A 102 -9.94 -19.08 -17.02
CA ALA A 102 -9.68 -17.80 -17.66
C ALA A 102 -10.89 -16.88 -17.54
N ALA A 103 -10.66 -15.62 -17.20
CA ALA A 103 -11.68 -14.58 -17.30
C ALA A 103 -12.07 -14.37 -18.77
N THR A 104 -13.35 -14.54 -19.11
CA THR A 104 -13.85 -14.41 -20.49
C THR A 104 -14.22 -12.97 -20.85
N ARG A 105 -14.37 -12.11 -19.84
CA ARG A 105 -14.69 -10.68 -19.94
C ARG A 105 -14.06 -9.92 -18.76
N PRO A 106 -14.05 -8.58 -18.74
CA PRO A 106 -13.76 -7.83 -17.52
C PRO A 106 -14.72 -8.22 -16.40
N LEU A 107 -14.17 -8.52 -15.22
CA LEU A 107 -14.91 -8.95 -14.03
C LEU A 107 -14.85 -7.86 -12.97
N ARG A 108 -16.02 -7.41 -12.51
CA ARG A 108 -16.16 -6.44 -11.43
C ARG A 108 -15.92 -7.12 -10.10
N SER A 109 -15.01 -6.54 -9.33
CA SER A 109 -14.60 -7.05 -8.03
C SER A 109 -14.34 -5.90 -7.06
N VAL A 110 -14.11 -6.24 -5.80
CA VAL A 110 -13.67 -5.31 -4.77
C VAL A 110 -12.42 -5.83 -4.12
N TYR A 111 -11.41 -4.99 -3.93
CA TYR A 111 -10.24 -5.28 -3.13
C TYR A 111 -10.39 -4.74 -1.70
N PHE A 112 -10.07 -5.57 -0.72
CA PHE A 112 -9.90 -5.16 0.68
C PHE A 112 -8.41 -5.09 1.00
N ASP A 113 -7.93 -3.93 1.44
CA ASP A 113 -6.52 -3.74 1.78
C ASP A 113 -6.08 -4.50 3.04
N GLY A 114 -4.78 -4.49 3.32
CA GLY A 114 -4.19 -5.27 4.40
C GLY A 114 -4.28 -6.77 4.13
N PHE A 115 -3.94 -7.60 5.11
CA PHE A 115 -4.05 -9.06 5.00
C PHE A 115 -5.49 -9.53 5.16
N SER A 116 -6.39 -9.05 4.30
CA SER A 116 -7.83 -9.28 4.38
C SER A 116 -8.27 -10.74 4.23
N ALA A 117 -7.40 -11.63 3.75
CA ALA A 117 -7.67 -13.07 3.75
C ALA A 117 -7.06 -13.80 4.95
N GLU A 118 -6.30 -13.11 5.81
CA GLU A 118 -5.76 -13.70 7.03
C GLU A 118 -6.88 -14.11 7.98
N LYS A 119 -6.89 -15.41 8.31
CA LYS A 119 -7.89 -16.03 9.17
C LYS A 119 -7.44 -15.86 10.62
N GLY A 120 -7.57 -14.64 11.11
CA GLY A 120 -7.17 -14.24 12.46
C GLY A 120 -8.24 -13.39 13.16
N ALA A 121 -8.27 -13.44 14.49
CA ALA A 121 -9.14 -12.56 15.29
C ALA A 121 -8.52 -11.17 15.54
N ASP A 122 -7.43 -10.84 14.87
CA ASP A 122 -6.56 -9.69 15.13
C ASP A 122 -6.95 -8.42 14.37
N GLY A 123 -7.93 -8.50 13.47
CA GLY A 123 -8.57 -7.36 12.81
C GLY A 123 -8.42 -7.30 11.30
N THR A 124 -7.68 -8.24 10.73
CA THR A 124 -7.48 -8.44 9.29
C THR A 124 -8.79 -8.56 8.51
N GLN A 125 -9.83 -9.13 9.11
CA GLN A 125 -11.15 -9.33 8.47
C GLN A 125 -12.21 -8.27 8.84
N ASP A 126 -11.87 -7.31 9.73
CA ASP A 126 -12.81 -6.34 10.31
C ASP A 126 -13.64 -5.59 9.26
N MET A 127 -13.03 -5.19 8.14
CA MET A 127 -13.69 -4.43 7.07
C MET A 127 -14.81 -5.23 6.40
N GLN A 128 -14.56 -6.52 6.15
CA GLN A 128 -15.51 -7.44 5.53
C GLN A 128 -16.64 -7.76 6.50
N ASP A 129 -16.30 -8.06 7.75
CA ASP A 129 -17.26 -8.41 8.79
C ASP A 129 -18.20 -7.22 9.10
N MET A 130 -17.66 -6.00 9.14
CA MET A 130 -18.45 -4.77 9.28
C MET A 130 -19.39 -4.57 8.09
N LEU A 131 -18.95 -4.87 6.85
CA LEU A 131 -19.75 -4.70 5.63
C LEU A 131 -20.98 -5.61 5.60
N ILE A 132 -20.82 -6.88 6.00
CA ILE A 132 -21.87 -7.90 5.94
C ILE A 132 -22.62 -8.09 7.28
N GLY A 133 -22.17 -7.42 8.35
CA GLY A 133 -22.75 -7.54 9.68
C GLY A 133 -22.52 -8.89 10.35
N LEU A 134 -21.40 -9.56 10.05
CA LEU A 134 -21.04 -10.83 10.67
C LEU A 134 -20.44 -10.59 12.07
N ASP A 135 -20.90 -11.35 13.06
CA ASP A 135 -20.40 -11.27 14.44
C ASP A 135 -19.26 -12.28 14.65
N ASN A 136 -18.22 -11.88 15.39
CA ASN A 136 -16.92 -12.58 15.52
C ASN A 136 -16.97 -13.82 16.44
N THR A 137 -18.09 -14.53 16.50
CA THR A 137 -18.36 -15.60 17.48
C THR A 137 -18.16 -17.03 16.96
N TYR A 138 -17.68 -17.21 15.72
CA TYR A 138 -17.63 -18.50 15.03
C TYR A 138 -16.22 -19.11 14.91
N ASP A 139 -16.18 -20.42 14.63
CA ASP A 139 -15.01 -21.13 14.11
C ASP A 139 -14.48 -20.41 12.86
N LEU A 140 -13.21 -20.01 12.88
CA LEU A 140 -12.55 -19.16 11.87
C LEU A 140 -12.69 -19.70 10.44
N ARG A 141 -12.74 -21.02 10.23
CA ARG A 141 -12.88 -21.61 8.88
C ARG A 141 -14.33 -21.67 8.41
N ALA A 142 -15.25 -22.06 9.30
CA ALA A 142 -16.67 -22.00 9.00
C ALA A 142 -17.12 -20.55 8.77
N ALA A 143 -16.52 -19.61 9.51
CA ALA A 143 -16.72 -18.18 9.35
C ALA A 143 -16.28 -17.67 7.98
N ASP A 144 -15.18 -18.16 7.39
CA ASP A 144 -14.73 -17.69 6.08
C ASP A 144 -15.62 -18.17 4.92
N SER A 145 -16.12 -19.41 5.00
CA SER A 145 -17.12 -19.92 4.07
C SER A 145 -18.41 -19.10 4.09
N GLU A 146 -18.90 -18.82 5.30
CA GLU A 146 -20.09 -17.99 5.48
C GLU A 146 -19.86 -16.54 5.07
N ARG A 147 -18.69 -15.96 5.38
CA ARG A 147 -18.29 -14.62 4.95
C ARG A 147 -18.31 -14.49 3.44
N GLY A 148 -17.75 -15.46 2.71
CA GLY A 148 -17.82 -15.44 1.25
C GLY A 148 -19.24 -15.50 0.72
N ARG A 149 -20.10 -16.34 1.30
CA ARG A 149 -21.52 -16.42 0.93
C ARG A 149 -22.22 -15.07 1.12
N LEU A 150 -22.05 -14.45 2.30
CA LEU A 150 -22.64 -13.16 2.64
C LEU A 150 -22.07 -12.00 1.80
N LEU A 151 -20.77 -12.01 1.50
CA LEU A 151 -20.14 -11.05 0.60
C LEU A 151 -20.72 -11.17 -0.81
N CYS A 152 -20.90 -12.39 -1.32
CA CYS A 152 -21.52 -12.62 -2.62
C CYS A 152 -22.99 -12.22 -2.65
N GLU A 153 -23.75 -12.44 -1.58
CA GLU A 153 -25.11 -11.92 -1.46
C GLU A 153 -25.15 -10.39 -1.45
N TRP A 154 -24.25 -9.76 -0.69
CA TRP A 154 -24.10 -8.30 -0.67
C TRP A 154 -23.66 -7.77 -2.05
N GLY A 155 -22.77 -8.44 -2.76
CA GLY A 155 -22.23 -8.01 -4.06
C GLY A 155 -23.26 -7.99 -5.19
N LYS A 156 -24.30 -8.84 -5.12
CA LYS A 156 -25.37 -8.92 -6.12
C LYS A 156 -26.09 -7.60 -6.35
N GLN A 157 -26.24 -6.77 -5.31
CA GLN A 157 -26.95 -5.48 -5.45
C GLN A 157 -26.19 -4.47 -6.33
N TYR A 158 -24.90 -4.71 -6.58
CA TYR A 158 -24.00 -3.85 -7.34
C TYR A 158 -23.42 -4.53 -8.60
N ASP A 159 -23.88 -5.74 -8.94
CA ASP A 159 -23.28 -6.60 -9.98
C ASP A 159 -21.75 -6.76 -9.80
N ILE A 160 -21.34 -7.00 -8.56
CA ILE A 160 -19.98 -7.38 -8.18
C ILE A 160 -19.91 -8.90 -8.20
N GLN A 161 -18.96 -9.46 -8.96
CA GLN A 161 -18.84 -10.91 -9.13
C GLN A 161 -17.82 -11.57 -8.19
N GLY A 162 -16.96 -10.79 -7.52
CA GLY A 162 -15.98 -11.35 -6.59
C GLY A 162 -15.22 -10.31 -5.77
N PHE A 163 -14.32 -10.81 -4.91
CA PHE A 163 -13.57 -10.00 -3.97
C PHE A 163 -12.10 -10.41 -3.97
N VAL A 164 -11.21 -9.44 -4.14
CA VAL A 164 -9.76 -9.66 -4.03
C VAL A 164 -9.36 -9.44 -2.58
N ARG A 165 -8.67 -10.44 -2.02
CA ARG A 165 -8.17 -10.44 -0.65
C ARG A 165 -6.69 -10.77 -0.65
N GLU A 166 -6.01 -10.46 0.44
CA GLU A 166 -4.56 -10.63 0.52
C GLU A 166 -4.14 -11.45 1.74
N GLU A 167 -3.22 -12.36 1.53
CA GLU A 167 -2.38 -13.00 2.54
C GLU A 167 -0.91 -12.81 2.09
N ALA A 168 -0.05 -13.82 2.17
CA ALA A 168 1.25 -13.83 1.50
C ALA A 168 1.13 -13.63 -0.03
N THR A 169 -0.03 -13.93 -0.62
CA THR A 169 -0.37 -13.69 -2.03
C THR A 169 -1.81 -13.20 -2.13
N PHE A 170 -2.28 -12.89 -3.34
CA PHE A 170 -3.65 -12.45 -3.57
C PHE A 170 -4.59 -13.63 -3.85
N GLU A 171 -5.72 -13.63 -3.16
CA GLU A 171 -6.84 -14.53 -3.37
C GLU A 171 -7.95 -13.78 -4.11
N LEU A 172 -8.63 -14.47 -5.03
CA LEU A 172 -9.93 -14.04 -5.56
C LEU A 172 -11.03 -14.93 -4.99
N LEU A 173 -11.86 -14.37 -4.13
CA LEU A 173 -13.13 -14.96 -3.73
C LEU A 173 -14.13 -14.75 -4.87
N TRP A 174 -14.51 -15.82 -5.55
CA TRP A 174 -15.39 -15.78 -6.71
C TRP A 174 -16.78 -16.32 -6.39
N CYS A 175 -17.83 -15.59 -6.82
CA CYS A 175 -19.20 -15.88 -6.39
C CYS A 175 -19.93 -16.90 -7.25
N ASP A 176 -19.68 -16.94 -8.56
CA ASP A 176 -20.38 -17.81 -9.50
C ASP A 176 -19.46 -18.25 -10.64
N PHE A 177 -19.06 -19.52 -10.64
CA PHE A 177 -18.16 -20.09 -11.65
C PHE A 177 -18.78 -20.25 -13.04
N GLU A 178 -20.09 -20.02 -13.19
CA GLU A 178 -20.76 -19.95 -14.49
C GLU A 178 -20.75 -18.53 -15.07
N ASP A 179 -20.44 -17.52 -14.26
CA ASP A 179 -20.38 -16.12 -14.70
C ASP A 179 -18.93 -15.70 -15.00
N GLY A 180 -18.68 -15.24 -16.24
CA GLY A 180 -17.47 -14.50 -16.59
C GLY A 180 -16.14 -15.27 -16.52
N VAL A 181 -16.13 -16.55 -16.13
CA VAL A 181 -14.95 -17.42 -16.13
C VAL A 181 -15.21 -18.69 -16.95
N GLN A 182 -14.15 -19.23 -17.54
CA GLN A 182 -14.18 -20.50 -18.26
C GLN A 182 -13.10 -21.43 -17.70
N MET A 183 -13.48 -22.64 -17.31
CA MET A 183 -12.52 -23.67 -16.94
C MET A 183 -11.75 -24.14 -18.17
N LEU A 184 -10.42 -24.11 -18.10
CA LEU A 184 -9.52 -24.52 -19.18
C LEU A 184 -8.96 -25.92 -18.96
N SER A 185 -8.59 -26.25 -17.72
CA SER A 185 -7.96 -27.52 -17.40
C SER A 185 -8.08 -27.88 -15.93
N VAL A 186 -8.02 -29.19 -15.66
CA VAL A 186 -7.94 -29.77 -14.32
C VAL A 186 -6.75 -30.72 -14.30
N ILE A 187 -5.81 -30.52 -13.38
CA ILE A 187 -4.57 -31.31 -13.30
C ILE A 187 -4.39 -31.84 -11.89
N ASN A 188 -4.05 -33.12 -11.76
CA ASN A 188 -3.58 -33.66 -10.48
C ASN A 188 -2.12 -33.24 -10.27
N ILE A 189 -1.87 -32.39 -9.27
CA ILE A 189 -0.55 -31.84 -8.93
C ILE A 189 0.19 -32.66 -7.86
N THR A 190 -0.36 -33.80 -7.44
CA THR A 190 0.26 -34.69 -6.47
C THR A 190 1.30 -35.56 -7.17
N ILE A 191 2.58 -35.35 -6.87
CA ILE A 191 3.63 -36.26 -7.31
C ILE A 191 3.79 -37.34 -6.22
N PRO A 192 3.55 -38.63 -6.51
CA PRO A 192 3.63 -39.67 -5.50
C PRO A 192 5.05 -39.79 -4.96
N ALA A 193 5.18 -39.97 -3.64
CA ALA A 193 6.46 -40.11 -2.94
C ALA A 193 7.25 -41.37 -3.37
N ASN A 194 6.58 -42.35 -3.98
CA ASN A 194 7.17 -43.58 -4.50
C ASN A 194 6.64 -43.86 -5.92
N PRO A 195 7.50 -43.87 -6.95
CA PRO A 195 7.08 -44.17 -8.33
C PRO A 195 6.56 -45.60 -8.54
N ASN A 196 6.72 -46.48 -7.55
CA ASN A 196 6.29 -47.89 -7.60
C ASN A 196 5.02 -48.19 -6.77
N SER A 197 4.33 -47.18 -6.20
CA SER A 197 3.02 -47.42 -5.57
C SER A 197 1.95 -47.66 -6.64
N GLU A 198 1.00 -48.56 -6.41
CA GLU A 198 -0.11 -48.81 -7.36
C GLU A 198 -1.00 -47.57 -7.62
N ASP A 199 -0.90 -46.53 -6.77
CA ASP A 199 -1.50 -45.20 -6.97
C ASP A 199 -0.72 -44.28 -7.94
N ALA A 200 0.39 -44.74 -8.52
CA ALA A 200 1.36 -43.89 -9.23
C ALA A 200 0.95 -43.44 -10.65
N LEU A 201 -0.23 -43.83 -11.15
CA LEU A 201 -0.67 -43.55 -12.50
C LEU A 201 -2.14 -43.11 -12.55
N LEU A 202 -2.49 -42.06 -11.81
CA LEU A 202 -3.62 -41.24 -12.23
C LEU A 202 -3.12 -40.37 -13.38
N ASP A 203 -3.69 -40.59 -14.56
CA ASP A 203 -3.44 -39.79 -15.76
C ASP A 203 -3.53 -38.30 -15.40
N THR A 204 -2.37 -37.63 -15.36
CA THR A 204 -2.25 -36.21 -14.96
C THR A 204 -2.77 -35.27 -16.05
N HIS A 205 -3.13 -35.81 -17.21
CA HIS A 205 -3.70 -35.10 -18.33
C HIS A 205 -4.98 -35.80 -18.78
N GLY A 206 -6.05 -35.67 -18.00
CA GLY A 206 -7.36 -36.14 -18.42
C GLY A 206 -7.78 -35.44 -19.72
N ASP A 207 -7.72 -36.17 -20.83
CA ASP A 207 -8.10 -35.73 -22.19
C ASP A 207 -9.62 -35.58 -22.39
N SER A 208 -10.44 -35.67 -21.34
CA SER A 208 -11.90 -35.65 -21.44
C SER A 208 -12.55 -34.65 -20.49
N PHE A 209 -13.11 -33.61 -21.11
CA PHE A 209 -13.94 -32.55 -20.53
C PHE A 209 -15.25 -33.03 -19.84
N GLU A 210 -15.51 -34.34 -19.72
CA GLU A 210 -16.83 -34.88 -19.35
C GLU A 210 -16.88 -35.74 -18.08
N GLU A 211 -15.76 -36.05 -17.43
CA GLU A 211 -15.80 -36.77 -16.14
C GLU A 211 -15.50 -35.80 -14.98
N GLU A 212 -16.57 -35.28 -14.37
CA GLU A 212 -16.48 -34.78 -12.99
C GLU A 212 -15.83 -35.90 -12.14
N PRO A 213 -14.82 -35.61 -11.31
CA PRO A 213 -14.34 -36.60 -10.35
C PRO A 213 -15.53 -37.09 -9.50
N PRO A 214 -15.57 -38.37 -9.09
CA PRO A 214 -16.72 -38.93 -8.39
C PRO A 214 -17.13 -38.03 -7.22
N ARG A 215 -18.37 -37.53 -7.26
CA ARG A 215 -18.97 -36.87 -6.09
C ARG A 215 -18.96 -37.90 -4.97
N ASP A 216 -18.24 -37.61 -3.90
CA ASP A 216 -18.34 -38.40 -2.68
C ASP A 216 -19.73 -38.09 -2.09
N ASP A 217 -20.72 -38.94 -2.39
CA ASP A 217 -22.12 -38.85 -1.95
C ASP A 217 -22.27 -39.13 -0.44
N GLY A 218 -21.35 -38.62 0.37
CA GLY A 218 -21.43 -38.64 1.82
C GLY A 218 -22.57 -37.74 2.31
N PRO A 219 -23.33 -38.14 3.36
CA PRO A 219 -24.48 -37.38 3.80
C PRO A 219 -24.08 -35.97 4.24
N ALA A 220 -24.73 -34.97 3.63
CA ALA A 220 -24.69 -33.58 4.05
C ALA A 220 -25.28 -33.45 5.47
N GLY A 221 -24.44 -33.62 6.49
CA GLY A 221 -24.88 -33.61 7.88
C GLY A 221 -23.97 -34.40 8.80
N GLY A 222 -22.67 -34.10 8.81
CA GLY A 222 -21.73 -34.67 9.76
C GLY A 222 -20.79 -33.60 10.28
N THR A 223 -20.85 -33.31 11.57
CA THR A 223 -19.92 -32.46 12.34
C THR A 223 -18.52 -33.09 12.50
N GLY A 224 -18.08 -33.88 11.51
CA GLY A 224 -16.78 -34.53 11.47
C GLY A 224 -15.76 -33.61 10.86
N GLY A 225 -14.77 -33.19 11.65
CA GLY A 225 -13.62 -32.44 11.18
C GLY A 225 -12.87 -33.23 10.11
N HIS A 226 -13.11 -32.92 8.85
CA HIS A 226 -12.14 -33.18 7.80
C HIS A 226 -11.03 -32.14 7.98
N GLY A 227 -10.09 -32.48 8.86
CA GLY A 227 -8.73 -31.95 8.72
C GLY A 227 -8.25 -32.20 7.28
N PRO A 228 -7.27 -31.42 6.78
CA PRO A 228 -6.67 -31.71 5.49
C PRO A 228 -6.30 -33.20 5.43
N PRO A 229 -6.51 -33.89 4.29
CA PRO A 229 -6.16 -35.30 4.17
C PRO A 229 -4.76 -35.50 4.72
N ASP A 230 -4.60 -36.53 5.56
CA ASP A 230 -3.37 -36.83 6.29
C ASP A 230 -2.20 -36.59 5.35
N ARG A 231 -1.49 -35.46 5.55
CA ARG A 231 -0.42 -35.05 4.65
C ARG A 231 0.63 -36.12 4.83
N GLY A 232 0.66 -37.09 3.92
CA GLY A 232 1.73 -38.07 3.85
C GLY A 232 3.08 -37.36 3.98
N ALA A 233 4.09 -38.06 4.49
CA ALA A 233 5.40 -37.48 4.80
C ALA A 233 5.83 -36.46 3.73
N PRO A 234 6.26 -35.23 4.12
CA PRO A 234 6.55 -34.16 3.19
C PRO A 234 7.42 -34.68 2.04
N THR A 235 6.92 -34.57 0.81
CA THR A 235 7.72 -34.94 -0.36
C THR A 235 8.74 -33.85 -0.64
N LEU A 236 9.82 -34.15 -1.36
CA LEU A 236 10.76 -33.14 -1.84
C LEU A 236 10.05 -32.03 -2.65
N TYR A 237 8.92 -32.37 -3.29
CA TYR A 237 8.08 -31.44 -4.03
C TYR A 237 7.27 -30.51 -3.13
N THR A 238 6.83 -30.99 -1.95
CA THR A 238 6.11 -30.17 -0.96
C THR A 238 7.01 -29.06 -0.40
N ASN A 239 8.27 -29.38 -0.04
CA ASN A 239 9.23 -28.38 0.43
C ASN A 239 9.59 -27.38 -0.69
N GLN A 240 9.76 -27.87 -1.91
CA GLN A 240 9.96 -27.01 -3.09
C GLN A 240 8.77 -26.06 -3.30
N ALA A 241 7.53 -26.49 -3.05
CA ALA A 241 6.34 -25.67 -3.19
C ALA A 241 6.27 -24.53 -2.16
N ASN A 242 6.60 -24.78 -0.90
CA ASN A 242 6.67 -23.71 0.13
C ASN A 242 7.67 -22.62 -0.25
N TRP A 243 8.87 -23.03 -0.71
CA TRP A 243 9.88 -22.10 -1.20
C TRP A 243 9.37 -21.29 -2.41
N LEU A 244 8.73 -21.94 -3.39
CA LEU A 244 8.18 -21.26 -4.57
C LEU A 244 7.03 -20.32 -4.21
N TRP A 245 6.21 -20.66 -3.23
CA TRP A 245 5.17 -19.79 -2.73
C TRP A 245 5.76 -18.51 -2.14
N TYR A 246 6.80 -18.63 -1.30
CA TYR A 246 7.47 -17.46 -0.77
C TYR A 246 8.14 -16.63 -1.87
N LEU A 247 8.76 -17.26 -2.88
CA LEU A 247 9.30 -16.51 -4.02
C LEU A 247 8.22 -15.75 -4.80
N ALA A 248 7.03 -16.33 -4.97
CA ALA A 248 5.89 -15.65 -5.58
C ALA A 248 5.46 -14.45 -4.73
N THR A 249 5.34 -14.63 -3.42
CA THR A 249 5.08 -13.55 -2.46
C THR A 249 6.13 -12.44 -2.54
N ALA A 250 7.41 -12.80 -2.59
CA ALA A 250 8.52 -11.85 -2.65
C ALA A 250 8.49 -10.96 -3.89
N SER A 251 7.95 -11.48 -5.01
CA SER A 251 7.73 -10.67 -6.21
C SER A 251 6.74 -9.52 -5.98
N HIS A 252 5.79 -9.69 -5.05
CA HIS A 252 4.75 -8.72 -4.69
C HIS A 252 5.09 -7.85 -3.47
N HIS A 253 6.28 -8.00 -2.87
CA HIS A 253 6.68 -7.18 -1.72
C HIS A 253 6.61 -5.67 -2.04
N THR A 254 7.04 -5.28 -3.24
CA THR A 254 7.07 -3.86 -3.64
C THR A 254 6.35 -3.59 -4.95
N MET A 255 5.97 -4.63 -5.70
CA MET A 255 5.30 -4.51 -6.99
C MET A 255 3.84 -4.94 -6.86
N PRO A 256 2.88 -4.09 -7.30
CA PRO A 256 1.48 -4.45 -7.27
C PRO A 256 1.18 -5.63 -8.21
N ASP A 257 0.24 -6.49 -7.85
CA ASP A 257 -0.25 -7.52 -8.78
C ASP A 257 -0.98 -6.89 -9.98
N SER A 258 -0.34 -6.93 -11.14
CA SER A 258 -0.84 -6.30 -12.36
C SER A 258 -2.09 -6.95 -12.98
N ARG A 259 -2.51 -8.13 -12.49
CA ARG A 259 -3.72 -8.83 -12.98
C ARG A 259 -5.00 -8.16 -12.48
N VAL A 260 -4.93 -7.45 -11.37
CA VAL A 260 -6.04 -6.72 -10.76
C VAL A 260 -5.85 -5.23 -11.02
N ILE A 261 -6.78 -4.60 -11.72
CA ILE A 261 -6.81 -3.14 -11.88
C ILE A 261 -7.61 -2.58 -10.72
N LEU A 262 -7.02 -1.70 -9.92
CA LEU A 262 -7.77 -0.97 -8.90
C LEU A 262 -8.27 0.35 -9.45
N HIS A 263 -9.36 0.85 -8.87
CA HIS A 263 -9.96 2.13 -9.19
C HIS A 263 -9.93 3.07 -7.96
N PRO A 264 -8.77 3.69 -7.64
CA PRO A 264 -8.63 4.56 -6.46
C PRO A 264 -9.57 5.77 -6.46
N ALA A 265 -10.05 6.20 -7.63
CA ALA A 265 -11.03 7.28 -7.74
C ALA A 265 -12.36 6.99 -7.01
N TYR A 266 -12.59 5.75 -6.59
CA TYR A 266 -13.78 5.31 -5.87
C TYR A 266 -13.42 4.60 -4.56
N THR A 267 -12.21 4.83 -4.04
CA THR A 267 -11.77 4.18 -2.79
C THR A 267 -12.50 4.73 -1.57
N ILE A 268 -12.98 3.83 -0.72
CA ILE A 268 -13.57 4.18 0.57
C ILE A 268 -12.55 3.81 1.64
N THR A 269 -12.31 4.71 2.59
CA THR A 269 -11.38 4.46 3.68
C THR A 269 -11.90 4.98 5.02
N LEU A 270 -11.82 4.14 6.04
CA LEU A 270 -12.20 4.46 7.43
C LEU A 270 -11.09 5.21 8.18
N TYR A 271 -10.04 5.66 7.49
CA TYR A 271 -9.06 6.60 8.03
C TYR A 271 -9.48 8.07 7.93
N ASP A 272 -10.59 8.37 7.24
CA ASP A 272 -11.12 9.74 7.20
C ASP A 272 -11.48 10.23 8.61
N ALA A 273 -11.09 11.47 8.92
CA ALA A 273 -11.32 12.09 10.23
C ALA A 273 -12.81 12.27 10.58
N LYS A 274 -13.71 12.15 9.59
CA LYS A 274 -15.17 12.15 9.83
C LYS A 274 -15.65 10.97 10.69
N TYR A 275 -14.93 9.85 10.70
CA TYR A 275 -15.26 8.68 11.53
C TYR A 275 -14.76 8.87 12.96
N THR A 276 -15.42 9.77 13.69
CA THR A 276 -14.96 10.23 15.01
C THR A 276 -14.87 9.12 16.06
N SER A 277 -15.67 8.06 15.95
CA SER A 277 -15.60 6.90 16.85
C SER A 277 -14.29 6.12 16.74
N LEU A 278 -13.60 6.21 15.59
CA LEU A 278 -12.31 5.54 15.36
C LEU A 278 -11.09 6.39 15.73
N ALA A 279 -11.27 7.66 16.14
CA ALA A 279 -10.17 8.59 16.40
C ALA A 279 -9.27 8.20 17.59
N ALA A 280 -9.79 7.47 18.57
CA ALA A 280 -8.98 6.93 19.65
C ALA A 280 -8.11 5.76 19.15
N ASN A 281 -8.67 4.95 18.25
CA ASN A 281 -8.01 3.77 17.73
C ASN A 281 -6.84 4.13 16.79
N THR A 282 -6.94 5.22 16.03
CA THR A 282 -5.84 5.72 15.17
C THR A 282 -4.62 6.24 15.93
N LYS A 283 -4.66 6.28 17.27
CA LYS A 283 -3.51 6.60 18.13
C LYS A 283 -2.72 5.38 18.57
N LEU A 284 -3.22 4.18 18.29
CA LEU A 284 -2.52 2.93 18.56
C LEU A 284 -1.45 2.69 17.47
N PRO A 285 -0.47 1.80 17.70
CA PRO A 285 0.37 1.30 16.62
C PRO A 285 -0.48 0.76 15.46
N ARG A 286 -0.09 1.01 14.20
CA ARG A 286 -0.91 0.73 13.01
C ARG A 286 -1.41 -0.71 12.91
N ARG A 287 -0.66 -1.68 13.45
CA ARG A 287 -1.06 -3.10 13.52
C ARG A 287 -2.23 -3.39 14.45
N LYS A 288 -2.46 -2.52 15.44
CA LYS A 288 -3.55 -2.63 16.42
C LYS A 288 -4.79 -1.85 15.99
N HIS A 289 -4.79 -1.32 14.77
CA HIS A 289 -5.94 -0.62 14.24
C HIS A 289 -7.11 -1.59 14.04
N ARG A 290 -8.25 -1.35 14.69
CA ARG A 290 -9.46 -2.19 14.63
C ARG A 290 -10.69 -1.39 14.22
N LEU A 291 -11.71 -2.03 13.64
CA LEU A 291 -12.99 -1.39 13.31
C LEU A 291 -14.12 -1.77 14.28
N ILE A 292 -13.82 -2.56 15.32
CA ILE A 292 -14.81 -3.05 16.30
C ILE A 292 -15.53 -1.92 17.07
N ASP A 293 -14.88 -0.77 17.25
CA ASP A 293 -15.41 0.36 18.03
C ASP A 293 -16.23 1.35 17.19
N ILE A 294 -16.45 1.07 15.90
CA ILE A 294 -17.16 2.00 15.01
C ILE A 294 -18.63 2.15 15.45
N SER A 295 -19.04 3.39 15.67
CA SER A 295 -20.39 3.71 16.14
C SER A 295 -21.46 3.43 15.08
N PRO A 296 -22.72 3.17 15.46
CA PRO A 296 -23.82 3.02 14.49
C PRO A 296 -23.98 4.22 13.55
N ALA A 297 -23.71 5.44 14.03
CA ALA A 297 -23.77 6.65 13.22
C ALA A 297 -22.65 6.67 12.15
N ASP A 298 -21.42 6.35 12.54
CA ASP A 298 -20.29 6.26 11.63
C ASP A 298 -20.43 5.10 10.63
N LYS A 299 -21.03 3.96 11.04
CA LYS A 299 -21.42 2.88 10.13
C LYS A 299 -22.42 3.34 9.08
N ALA A 300 -23.42 4.13 9.46
CA ALA A 300 -24.41 4.67 8.52
C ALA A 300 -23.74 5.65 7.52
N VAL A 301 -22.81 6.49 7.97
CA VAL A 301 -22.01 7.37 7.09
C VAL A 301 -21.16 6.55 6.13
N PHE A 302 -20.55 5.46 6.61
CA PHE A 302 -19.79 4.53 5.78
C PHE A 302 -20.66 3.90 4.69
N HIS A 303 -21.82 3.32 5.04
CA HIS A 303 -22.71 2.69 4.05
C HIS A 303 -23.23 3.68 3.01
N ALA A 304 -23.54 4.92 3.40
CA ALA A 304 -23.98 5.96 2.47
C ALA A 304 -22.87 6.34 1.45
N GLU A 305 -21.63 6.54 1.92
CA GLU A 305 -20.51 6.82 1.02
C GLU A 305 -20.18 5.62 0.12
N LEU A 306 -20.24 4.41 0.67
CA LEU A 306 -20.01 3.17 -0.05
C LEU A 306 -20.97 3.03 -1.24
N ASP A 307 -22.25 3.23 -1.00
CA ASP A 307 -23.30 3.15 -2.03
C ASP A 307 -23.08 4.18 -3.13
N GLU A 308 -22.76 5.42 -2.76
CA GLU A 308 -22.45 6.51 -3.70
C GLU A 308 -21.20 6.20 -4.55
N ALA A 309 -20.12 5.76 -3.92
CA ALA A 309 -18.85 5.48 -4.59
C ALA A 309 -18.95 4.30 -5.57
N ILE A 310 -19.60 3.20 -5.15
CA ILE A 310 -19.77 2.02 -6.00
C ILE A 310 -20.71 2.32 -7.16
N THR A 311 -21.81 3.03 -6.91
CA THR A 311 -22.74 3.43 -7.98
C THR A 311 -22.03 4.34 -9.00
N ALA A 312 -21.26 5.32 -8.53
CA ALA A 312 -20.49 6.21 -9.40
C ALA A 312 -19.42 5.47 -10.22
N TRP A 313 -18.80 4.41 -9.66
CA TRP A 313 -17.88 3.55 -10.39
C TRP A 313 -18.59 2.72 -11.47
N ILE A 314 -19.74 2.14 -11.13
CA ILE A 314 -20.56 1.36 -12.07
C ILE A 314 -21.01 2.21 -13.26
N ASP A 315 -21.35 3.47 -13.00
CA ASP A 315 -21.78 4.43 -14.01
C ASP A 315 -20.63 5.07 -14.81
N ASP A 316 -19.37 4.80 -14.44
CA ASP A 316 -18.18 5.18 -15.21
C ASP A 316 -17.66 3.99 -16.05
N PRO A 317 -17.89 3.96 -17.37
CA PRO A 317 -17.46 2.86 -18.22
C PRO A 317 -15.94 2.63 -18.26
N ARG A 318 -15.14 3.65 -17.90
CA ARG A 318 -13.68 3.54 -17.81
C ARG A 318 -13.20 3.24 -16.39
N GLY A 319 -14.02 3.51 -15.37
CA GLY A 319 -13.62 3.46 -13.97
C GLY A 319 -12.42 4.35 -13.66
N GLU A 320 -12.26 5.46 -14.39
CA GLU A 320 -11.11 6.35 -14.29
C GLU A 320 -11.39 7.56 -13.39
N GLY A 321 -12.66 7.84 -13.05
CA GLY A 321 -13.03 9.06 -12.33
C GLY A 321 -12.56 10.30 -13.10
N SER A 322 -11.72 11.12 -12.48
CA SER A 322 -11.10 12.28 -13.15
C SER A 322 -9.99 11.91 -14.16
N GLY A 323 -9.49 10.68 -14.14
CA GLY A 323 -8.33 10.23 -14.92
C GLY A 323 -6.97 10.54 -14.29
N VAL A 324 -6.94 11.05 -13.06
CA VAL A 324 -5.70 11.25 -12.30
C VAL A 324 -5.16 9.91 -11.78
N ASP A 325 -3.89 9.62 -12.09
CA ASP A 325 -3.22 8.42 -11.58
C ASP A 325 -2.66 8.65 -10.16
N TRP A 326 -3.57 8.53 -9.18
CA TRP A 326 -3.25 8.67 -7.75
C TRP A 326 -2.21 7.66 -7.27
N SER A 327 -2.24 6.43 -7.79
CA SER A 327 -1.26 5.41 -7.46
C SER A 327 0.14 5.85 -7.89
N SER A 328 0.32 6.32 -9.12
CA SER A 328 1.62 6.82 -9.60
C SER A 328 2.12 8.03 -8.81
N ILE A 329 1.24 8.95 -8.41
CA ILE A 329 1.59 10.09 -7.54
C ILE A 329 2.14 9.59 -6.19
N ALA A 330 1.46 8.65 -5.54
CA ALA A 330 1.92 8.09 -4.26
C ALA A 330 3.29 7.40 -4.39
N HIS A 331 3.50 6.62 -5.45
CA HIS A 331 4.80 5.99 -5.74
C HIS A 331 5.90 7.04 -5.96
N ALA A 332 5.62 8.11 -6.71
CA ALA A 332 6.60 9.16 -6.99
C ALA A 332 7.05 9.87 -5.71
N ILE A 333 6.14 10.14 -4.78
CA ILE A 333 6.46 10.77 -3.50
C ILE A 333 7.36 9.87 -2.66
N ILE A 334 6.99 8.60 -2.48
CA ILE A 334 7.82 7.65 -1.71
C ILE A 334 9.20 7.49 -2.36
N LYS A 335 9.24 7.28 -3.68
CA LYS A 335 10.51 7.10 -4.41
C LYS A 335 11.43 8.32 -4.30
N ARG A 336 10.88 9.53 -4.30
CA ARG A 336 11.66 10.77 -4.29
C ARG A 336 12.12 11.19 -2.88
N SER A 337 11.41 10.77 -1.84
CA SER A 337 11.67 11.25 -0.47
C SER A 337 12.18 10.16 0.48
N GLY A 338 11.77 8.91 0.27
CA GLY A 338 11.97 7.81 1.21
C GLY A 338 13.44 7.52 1.53
N ASP A 339 14.29 7.46 0.50
CA ASP A 339 15.72 7.16 0.66
C ASP A 339 16.46 8.34 1.31
N SER A 340 16.18 9.59 0.92
CA SER A 340 16.81 10.77 1.52
C SER A 340 16.41 10.96 3.00
N ILE A 341 15.17 10.65 3.38
CA ILE A 341 14.75 10.66 4.78
C ILE A 341 15.53 9.60 5.57
N ALA A 342 15.65 8.38 5.03
CA ALA A 342 16.40 7.29 5.67
C ALA A 342 17.92 7.58 5.75
N GLU A 343 18.48 8.23 4.73
CA GLU A 343 19.86 8.68 4.69
C GLU A 343 20.13 9.72 5.79
N LEU A 344 19.23 10.70 5.94
CA LEU A 344 19.34 11.72 6.98
C LEU A 344 19.26 11.10 8.39
N HIS A 345 18.32 10.19 8.62
CA HIS A 345 18.25 9.45 9.87
C HIS A 345 19.55 8.69 10.15
N THR A 346 20.08 7.96 9.16
CA THR A 346 21.33 7.21 9.30
C THR A 346 22.53 8.10 9.61
N LEU A 347 22.62 9.27 8.96
CA LEU A 347 23.67 10.25 9.23
C LEU A 347 23.61 10.74 10.69
N LEU A 348 22.42 11.12 11.15
CA LEU A 348 22.20 11.73 12.46
C LEU A 348 22.33 10.71 13.61
N ALA A 349 21.82 9.50 13.42
CA ALA A 349 21.89 8.42 14.42
C ALA A 349 23.33 7.93 14.69
N ASN A 350 24.24 8.13 13.74
CA ASN A 350 25.64 7.72 13.85
C ASN A 350 26.56 8.81 14.43
N VAL A 351 26.03 9.98 14.78
CA VAL A 351 26.81 11.06 15.41
C VAL A 351 27.33 10.61 16.77
N ASN A 352 28.62 10.78 16.99
CA ASN A 352 29.30 10.42 18.23
C ASN A 352 30.34 11.48 18.63
N ALA A 353 31.00 11.29 19.78
CA ALA A 353 31.97 12.24 20.34
C ALA A 353 33.18 12.55 19.42
N THR A 354 33.48 11.69 18.44
CA THR A 354 34.57 11.89 17.47
C THR A 354 34.12 12.54 16.16
N SER A 355 32.81 12.74 15.99
CA SER A 355 32.24 13.29 14.76
C SER A 355 32.57 14.78 14.62
N LYS A 356 33.01 15.17 13.42
CA LYS A 356 33.21 16.60 13.09
C LYS A 356 31.87 17.24 12.80
N VAL A 357 31.32 17.95 13.78
CA VAL A 357 29.98 18.56 13.76
C VAL A 357 29.72 19.37 12.48
N THR A 358 30.68 20.18 12.03
CA THR A 358 30.55 20.96 10.79
C THR A 358 30.30 20.10 9.56
N ASP A 359 30.94 18.93 9.46
CA ASP A 359 30.79 18.04 8.31
C ASP A 359 29.42 17.34 8.34
N VAL A 360 28.95 16.96 9.53
CA VAL A 360 27.60 16.39 9.73
C VAL A 360 26.53 17.42 9.36
N VAL A 361 26.62 18.65 9.87
CA VAL A 361 25.69 19.74 9.54
C VAL A 361 25.71 20.03 8.04
N SER A 362 26.89 20.08 7.43
CA SER A 362 27.01 20.29 5.98
C SER A 362 26.39 19.15 5.17
N THR A 363 26.50 17.90 5.61
CA THR A 363 25.90 16.76 4.92
C THR A 363 24.38 16.75 5.10
N ALA A 364 23.89 16.98 6.33
CA ALA A 364 22.46 17.09 6.63
C ALA A 364 21.79 18.19 5.79
N ARG A 365 22.46 19.34 5.63
CA ARG A 365 22.04 20.42 4.72
C ARG A 365 21.79 19.91 3.30
N LEU A 366 22.72 19.13 2.74
CA LEU A 366 22.62 18.66 1.35
C LEU A 366 21.49 17.65 1.19
N ILE A 367 21.30 16.75 2.15
CA ILE A 367 20.21 15.76 2.13
C ILE A 367 18.85 16.47 2.25
N ALA A 368 18.71 17.40 3.19
CA ALA A 368 17.49 18.20 3.35
C ALA A 368 17.21 19.05 2.10
N PHE A 369 18.25 19.63 1.51
CA PHE A 369 18.13 20.39 0.26
C PHE A 369 17.65 19.51 -0.90
N ALA A 370 18.14 18.27 -1.03
CA ALA A 370 17.75 17.36 -2.11
C ALA A 370 16.23 17.10 -2.16
N LEU A 371 15.55 17.09 -1.02
CA LEU A 371 14.10 16.93 -0.93
C LEU A 371 13.33 18.10 -1.55
N ILE A 372 13.84 19.33 -1.40
CA ILE A 372 13.17 20.56 -1.86
C ILE A 372 13.81 21.18 -3.12
N MET A 373 14.97 20.70 -3.55
CA MET A 373 15.79 21.32 -4.61
C MET A 373 15.02 21.60 -5.90
N PRO A 374 14.19 20.68 -6.43
CA PRO A 374 13.44 20.94 -7.67
C PRO A 374 12.44 22.09 -7.61
N TYR A 375 12.17 22.63 -6.42
CA TYR A 375 11.25 23.74 -6.18
C TYR A 375 11.97 25.01 -5.71
N ALA A 376 13.28 24.94 -5.50
CA ALA A 376 14.06 26.04 -4.96
C ALA A 376 14.52 26.98 -6.07
N ASP A 377 14.20 28.27 -5.94
CA ASP A 377 14.89 29.31 -6.69
C ASP A 377 16.22 29.61 -6.01
N HIS A 378 17.30 29.05 -6.57
CA HIS A 378 18.66 29.25 -6.06
C HIS A 378 19.07 30.73 -6.03
N ALA A 379 18.62 31.55 -6.98
CA ALA A 379 18.96 32.96 -7.02
C ALA A 379 18.29 33.71 -5.87
N ALA A 380 17.07 33.33 -5.51
CA ALA A 380 16.37 33.87 -4.35
C ALA A 380 17.00 33.39 -3.03
N VAL A 381 17.26 32.09 -2.88
CA VAL A 381 17.80 31.51 -1.63
C VAL A 381 19.22 32.00 -1.31
N PHE A 382 20.06 32.15 -2.33
CA PHE A 382 21.48 32.51 -2.18
C PHE A 382 21.80 33.94 -2.64
N ALA A 383 20.82 34.85 -2.63
CA ALA A 383 21.07 36.23 -3.02
C ALA A 383 22.15 36.86 -2.11
N PRO A 384 23.15 37.60 -2.64
CA PRO A 384 24.34 38.03 -1.88
C PRO A 384 24.08 38.84 -0.61
N THR A 385 22.92 39.49 -0.51
CA THR A 385 22.54 40.35 0.63
C THR A 385 21.29 39.84 1.35
N ILE A 386 20.91 38.57 1.16
CA ILE A 386 19.73 38.02 1.81
C ILE A 386 19.97 37.90 3.32
N THR A 387 19.04 38.44 4.10
CA THR A 387 19.05 38.25 5.56
C THR A 387 18.53 36.85 5.90
N ALA A 388 18.89 36.32 7.08
CA ALA A 388 18.34 35.05 7.56
C ALA A 388 16.80 35.05 7.52
N ALA A 389 16.15 36.12 8.02
CA ALA A 389 14.69 36.25 8.02
C ALA A 389 14.09 36.25 6.61
N SER A 390 14.71 36.94 5.64
CA SER A 390 14.27 36.92 4.25
C SER A 390 14.45 35.54 3.62
N ARG A 391 15.53 34.82 3.95
CA ARG A 391 15.78 33.46 3.49
C ARG A 391 14.73 32.49 4.01
N SER A 392 14.40 32.57 5.30
CA SER A 392 13.33 31.77 5.92
C SER A 392 11.99 31.99 5.23
N ALA A 393 11.66 33.23 4.84
CA ALA A 393 10.44 33.54 4.10
C ALA A 393 10.43 32.88 2.71
N VAL A 394 11.53 32.99 1.96
CA VAL A 394 11.68 32.31 0.66
C VAL A 394 11.55 30.79 0.80
N LEU A 395 12.14 30.20 1.85
CA LEU A 395 12.05 28.77 2.12
C LEU A 395 10.65 28.31 2.54
N ALA A 396 9.87 29.18 3.20
CA ALA A 396 8.46 28.91 3.47
C ALA A 396 7.65 28.82 2.17
N ASP A 397 7.90 29.71 1.21
CA ASP A 397 7.26 29.67 -0.12
C ASP A 397 7.67 28.42 -0.90
N ILE A 398 8.96 28.05 -0.87
CA ILE A 398 9.48 26.82 -1.49
C ILE A 398 8.83 25.58 -0.85
N SER A 399 8.69 25.55 0.47
CA SER A 399 8.02 24.46 1.20
C SER A 399 6.55 24.30 0.75
N LEU A 400 5.84 25.42 0.58
CA LEU A 400 4.47 25.40 0.06
C LEU A 400 4.41 24.85 -1.37
N GLN A 401 5.25 25.36 -2.28
CA GLN A 401 5.32 24.87 -3.66
C GLN A 401 5.67 23.38 -3.72
N CYS A 402 6.64 22.95 -2.90
CA CYS A 402 7.02 21.55 -2.73
C CYS A 402 5.83 20.68 -2.32
N SER A 403 5.01 21.15 -1.37
CA SER A 403 3.85 20.41 -0.87
C SER A 403 2.74 20.21 -1.91
N LEU A 404 2.69 21.07 -2.92
CA LEU A 404 1.69 21.08 -3.98
C LEU A 404 2.23 20.60 -5.33
N ALA A 405 3.47 20.13 -5.40
CA ALA A 405 4.13 19.83 -6.66
C ALA A 405 3.39 18.81 -7.54
N PHE A 406 2.77 17.82 -6.92
CA PHE A 406 2.04 16.75 -7.61
C PHE A 406 0.56 17.04 -7.82
N THR A 407 -0.02 17.99 -7.08
CA THR A 407 -1.49 18.17 -7.01
C THR A 407 -1.96 19.60 -7.26
N GLY A 408 -1.07 20.60 -7.19
CA GLY A 408 -1.41 22.01 -7.31
C GLY A 408 -1.94 22.41 -8.68
N HIS A 409 -1.69 21.59 -9.71
CA HIS A 409 -2.23 21.74 -11.06
C HIS A 409 -3.56 20.98 -11.27
N ILE A 410 -4.01 20.20 -10.28
CA ILE A 410 -5.23 19.41 -10.32
C ILE A 410 -6.34 20.25 -9.69
N ASP A 411 -7.03 21.04 -10.52
CA ASP A 411 -8.18 21.82 -10.10
C ASP A 411 -9.41 20.92 -9.96
N ALA A 412 -10.03 20.92 -8.77
CA ALA A 412 -11.12 19.99 -8.45
C ALA A 412 -12.32 20.12 -9.39
N GLN A 413 -12.65 21.35 -9.83
CA GLN A 413 -13.80 21.61 -10.69
C GLN A 413 -13.51 21.28 -12.16
N LEU A 414 -12.30 21.61 -12.64
CA LEU A 414 -11.87 21.33 -14.00
C LEU A 414 -11.71 19.82 -14.24
N TYR A 415 -11.11 19.12 -13.28
CA TYR A 415 -10.92 17.67 -13.33
C TYR A 415 -12.16 16.88 -12.90
N ARG A 416 -13.14 17.54 -12.27
CA ARG A 416 -14.36 16.93 -11.72
C ARG A 416 -14.02 15.75 -10.81
N LEU A 417 -13.16 16.00 -9.82
CA LEU A 417 -12.72 15.00 -8.86
C LEU A 417 -13.94 14.39 -8.15
N THR A 418 -13.91 13.08 -7.93
CA THR A 418 -14.86 12.45 -7.00
C THR A 418 -14.56 12.89 -5.56
N PRO A 419 -15.51 12.74 -4.62
CA PRO A 419 -15.24 12.97 -3.19
C PRO A 419 -14.04 12.15 -2.66
N GLN A 420 -13.85 10.95 -3.18
CA GLN A 420 -12.74 10.06 -2.83
C GLN A 420 -11.42 10.61 -3.37
N GLU A 421 -11.40 11.15 -4.59
CA GLU A 421 -10.22 11.80 -5.16
C GLU A 421 -9.85 13.09 -4.43
N GLU A 422 -10.83 13.89 -3.97
CA GLU A 422 -10.56 15.06 -3.13
C GLU A 422 -9.87 14.65 -1.81
N ARG A 423 -10.30 13.54 -1.21
CA ARG A 423 -9.65 12.95 -0.03
C ARG A 423 -8.23 12.50 -0.35
N LEU A 424 -8.00 11.79 -1.46
CA LEU A 424 -6.66 11.37 -1.89
C LEU A 424 -5.74 12.56 -2.13
N LYS A 425 -6.25 13.62 -2.78
CA LYS A 425 -5.55 14.90 -2.97
C LYS A 425 -5.12 15.50 -1.63
N GLY A 426 -6.04 15.58 -0.68
CA GLY A 426 -5.76 16.09 0.66
C GLY A 426 -4.69 15.27 1.38
N ALA A 427 -4.74 13.94 1.29
CA ALA A 427 -3.75 13.05 1.89
C ALA A 427 -2.35 13.20 1.28
N VAL A 428 -2.27 13.28 -0.06
CA VAL A 428 -1.04 13.54 -0.80
C VAL A 428 -0.41 14.89 -0.40
N GLU A 429 -1.23 15.94 -0.32
CA GLU A 429 -0.78 17.27 0.10
C GLU A 429 -0.37 17.30 1.57
N GLY A 430 -1.08 16.59 2.45
CA GLY A 430 -0.74 16.47 3.87
C GLY A 430 0.62 15.83 4.10
N VAL A 431 0.86 14.67 3.48
CA VAL A 431 2.16 13.98 3.52
C VAL A 431 3.27 14.85 2.94
N SER A 432 3.05 15.41 1.75
CA SER A 432 4.05 16.26 1.09
C SER A 432 4.36 17.50 1.91
N ARG A 433 3.35 18.16 2.51
CA ARG A 433 3.53 19.32 3.39
C ARG A 433 4.44 19.03 4.57
N ARG A 434 4.25 17.88 5.25
CA ARG A 434 5.08 17.54 6.42
C ARG A 434 6.53 17.24 6.02
N ILE A 435 6.74 16.54 4.91
CA ILE A 435 8.08 16.27 4.35
C ILE A 435 8.78 17.59 3.94
N CYS A 436 8.09 18.43 3.18
CA CYS A 436 8.64 19.68 2.67
C CYS A 436 8.94 20.69 3.79
N ALA A 437 8.06 20.80 4.80
CA ALA A 437 8.28 21.66 5.95
C ALA A 437 9.48 21.23 6.79
N PHE A 438 9.62 19.92 7.03
CA PHE A 438 10.79 19.34 7.69
C PHE A 438 12.07 19.66 6.90
N ALA A 439 12.09 19.36 5.60
CA ALA A 439 13.26 19.58 4.75
C ALA A 439 13.67 21.06 4.66
N ALA A 440 12.72 21.96 4.45
CA ALA A 440 12.99 23.40 4.40
C ALA A 440 13.49 23.95 5.73
N GLY A 441 12.92 23.49 6.85
CA GLY A 441 13.35 23.88 8.20
C GLY A 441 14.76 23.42 8.53
N THR A 442 15.08 22.14 8.29
CA THR A 442 16.43 21.59 8.49
C THR A 442 17.45 22.29 7.59
N PHE A 443 17.09 22.55 6.34
CA PHE A 443 17.95 23.27 5.40
C PHE A 443 18.25 24.70 5.88
N ASP A 444 17.24 25.47 6.30
CA ASP A 444 17.44 26.85 6.77
C ASP A 444 18.30 26.90 8.04
N GLU A 445 17.98 26.06 9.02
CA GLU A 445 18.74 26.01 10.27
C GLU A 445 20.19 25.60 10.02
N SER A 446 20.44 24.64 9.13
CA SER A 446 21.80 24.22 8.77
C SER A 446 22.63 25.34 8.14
N LEU A 447 22.02 26.22 7.32
CA LEU A 447 22.72 27.37 6.75
C LEU A 447 23.15 28.35 7.84
N ASN A 448 22.25 28.66 8.77
CA ASN A 448 22.55 29.54 9.90
C ASN A 448 23.64 28.96 10.80
N LEU A 449 23.62 27.65 11.06
CA LEU A 449 24.64 26.98 11.86
C LEU A 449 26.00 26.99 11.17
N LEU A 450 26.07 26.74 9.86
CA LEU A 450 27.34 26.77 9.12
C LEU A 450 27.94 28.18 9.07
N GLU A 451 27.11 29.22 8.97
CA GLU A 451 27.57 30.61 9.05
C GLU A 451 28.17 30.90 10.43
N SER A 452 27.50 30.49 11.50
CA SER A 452 28.01 30.63 12.88
C SER A 452 29.29 29.82 13.13
N LEU A 453 29.38 28.59 12.61
CA LEU A 453 30.55 27.71 12.75
C LEU A 453 31.77 28.18 11.93
N ALA A 454 31.55 28.97 10.87
CA ALA A 454 32.61 29.60 10.10
C ALA A 454 33.18 30.85 10.80
N GLY A 455 32.45 31.43 11.76
CA GLY A 455 32.91 32.55 12.55
C GLY A 455 33.97 32.16 13.58
N GLU A 456 34.97 33.03 13.78
CA GLU A 456 36.03 32.81 14.78
C GLU A 456 35.60 33.21 16.21
N VAL A 457 34.61 34.09 16.33
CA VAL A 457 34.09 34.57 17.61
C VAL A 457 33.02 33.61 18.10
N ASP A 458 33.24 33.01 19.27
CA ASP A 458 32.29 32.12 19.96
C ASP A 458 32.05 30.74 19.30
N PHE A 459 33.08 30.20 18.64
CA PHE A 459 33.05 28.86 18.02
C PHE A 459 32.54 27.76 18.97
N ALA A 460 32.93 27.82 20.26
CA ALA A 460 32.49 26.85 21.26
C ALA A 460 30.96 26.87 21.48
N CYS A 461 30.35 28.05 21.49
CA CYS A 461 28.89 28.20 21.57
C CYS A 461 28.22 27.74 20.28
N ALA A 462 28.75 28.12 19.11
CA ALA A 462 28.24 27.66 17.81
C ALA A 462 28.30 26.13 17.69
N GLN A 463 29.37 25.51 18.18
CA GLN A 463 29.52 24.05 18.22
C GLN A 463 28.49 23.41 19.15
N ALA A 464 28.27 23.97 20.35
CA ALA A 464 27.25 23.48 21.28
C ALA A 464 25.83 23.59 20.70
N GLN A 465 25.50 24.70 20.05
CA GLN A 465 24.23 24.90 19.35
C GLN A 465 24.03 23.89 18.22
N ALA A 466 25.08 23.64 17.43
CA ALA A 466 25.04 22.66 16.35
C ALA A 466 24.80 21.23 16.89
N VAL A 467 25.42 20.83 17.99
CA VAL A 467 25.16 19.54 18.64
C VAL A 467 23.69 19.42 19.07
N GLN A 468 23.13 20.45 19.72
CA GLN A 468 21.71 20.48 20.09
C GLN A 468 20.78 20.42 18.87
N ALA A 469 21.15 21.06 17.77
CA ALA A 469 20.39 20.99 16.52
C ALA A 469 20.42 19.59 15.90
N LEU A 470 21.57 18.90 15.91
CA LEU A 470 21.68 17.53 15.42
C LEU A 470 20.80 16.56 16.22
N GLU A 471 20.79 16.67 17.56
CA GLU A 471 19.89 15.88 18.43
C GLU A 471 18.41 16.16 18.11
N ARG A 472 18.06 17.44 17.91
CA ARG A 472 16.69 17.82 17.56
C ARG A 472 16.29 17.33 16.17
N TRP A 473 17.17 17.41 15.18
CA TRP A 473 16.91 16.90 13.84
C TRP A 473 16.76 15.39 13.83
N LEU A 474 17.51 14.66 14.68
CA LEU A 474 17.34 13.22 14.87
C LEU A 474 15.93 12.93 15.40
N GLY A 475 15.51 13.59 16.48
CA GLY A 475 14.14 13.43 17.00
C GLY A 475 13.06 13.79 15.98
N ASN A 476 13.25 14.87 15.21
CA ASN A 476 12.29 15.30 14.19
C ASN A 476 12.20 14.31 13.01
N VAL A 477 13.33 13.71 12.58
CA VAL A 477 13.31 12.73 11.49
C VAL A 477 12.73 11.39 11.96
N GLU A 478 13.00 10.98 13.20
CA GLU A 478 12.37 9.81 13.84
C GLU A 478 10.85 10.01 13.95
N GLU A 479 10.39 11.18 14.41
CA GLU A 479 8.97 11.52 14.47
C GLU A 479 8.32 11.53 13.07
N LEU A 480 9.00 12.07 12.06
CA LEU A 480 8.53 12.06 10.68
C LEU A 480 8.40 10.63 10.16
N MET A 481 9.42 9.80 10.39
CA MET A 481 9.41 8.39 9.99
C MET A 481 8.31 7.62 10.72
N GLU A 482 8.14 7.81 12.03
CA GLU A 482 7.06 7.17 12.78
C GLU A 482 5.68 7.59 12.24
N TRP A 483 5.46 8.88 12.02
CA TRP A 483 4.20 9.39 11.49
C TRP A 483 3.89 8.89 10.09
N LEU A 484 4.87 8.90 9.17
CA LEU A 484 4.70 8.36 7.82
C LEU A 484 4.45 6.85 7.83
N GLY A 485 5.13 6.12 8.72
CA GLY A 485 4.92 4.69 8.94
C GLY A 485 5.13 3.83 7.68
N TRP A 486 6.07 4.20 6.81
CA TRP A 486 6.30 3.52 5.53
C TRP A 486 7.08 2.22 5.70
N ALA A 487 6.58 1.15 5.09
CA ALA A 487 7.22 -0.16 5.13
C ALA A 487 8.57 -0.21 4.39
N ILE A 488 8.85 0.78 3.52
CA ILE A 488 10.13 0.85 2.79
C ILE A 488 11.34 1.01 3.70
N TRP A 489 11.18 1.38 4.98
CA TRP A 489 12.31 1.43 5.93
C TRP A 489 12.57 0.11 6.65
N LYS A 490 11.66 -0.86 6.52
CA LYS A 490 11.85 -2.22 7.00
C LYS A 490 12.40 -3.04 5.83
N ARG A 491 13.72 -3.09 5.69
CA ARG A 491 14.43 -3.86 4.65
C ARG A 491 15.30 -4.92 5.30
N CYS A 492 15.70 -5.92 4.52
CA CYS A 492 16.77 -6.81 4.95
C CYS A 492 18.09 -6.02 5.09
N PRO A 493 18.93 -6.37 6.07
CA PRO A 493 20.18 -5.65 6.35
C PRO A 493 21.19 -5.71 5.19
N GLU A 494 21.03 -6.70 4.31
CA GLU A 494 21.88 -6.95 3.16
C GLU A 494 21.04 -7.39 1.95
N VAL A 495 21.66 -7.37 0.77
CA VAL A 495 21.11 -8.03 -0.41
C VAL A 495 21.26 -9.53 -0.19
N CYS A 496 20.14 -10.23 -0.09
CA CYS A 496 20.12 -11.66 0.18
C CYS A 496 20.86 -12.46 -0.89
N GLY A 497 21.48 -13.58 -0.48
CA GLY A 497 22.15 -14.51 -1.37
C GLY A 497 21.20 -15.13 -2.42
N TRP A 498 21.77 -15.82 -3.40
CA TRP A 498 20.99 -16.48 -4.46
C TRP A 498 20.08 -17.61 -3.96
N ASP A 499 20.41 -18.20 -2.81
CA ASP A 499 19.64 -19.22 -2.10
C ASP A 499 18.86 -18.63 -0.90
N GLU A 500 18.73 -17.31 -0.84
CA GLU A 500 18.03 -16.58 0.20
C GLU A 500 16.99 -15.63 -0.40
N VAL A 501 16.02 -15.25 0.42
CA VAL A 501 15.00 -14.27 0.08
C VAL A 501 14.78 -13.34 1.27
N CYS A 502 14.52 -12.07 1.00
CA CYS A 502 14.25 -11.12 2.08
C CYS A 502 12.92 -11.48 2.72
N TYR A 503 12.97 -11.90 3.99
CA TYR A 503 11.84 -12.43 4.73
C TYR A 503 11.39 -11.50 5.85
N ILE A 504 10.07 -11.32 5.92
CA ILE A 504 9.36 -10.78 7.07
C ILE A 504 8.22 -11.75 7.40
N HIS A 505 7.90 -11.90 8.68
CA HIS A 505 6.80 -12.74 9.10
C HIS A 505 5.47 -12.27 8.50
N MET A 506 4.75 -13.18 7.83
CA MET A 506 3.46 -12.95 7.20
C MET A 506 2.69 -14.27 7.10
N TRP A 507 1.37 -14.26 7.26
CA TRP A 507 0.53 -15.44 7.04
C TRP A 507 0.27 -15.66 5.53
N PRO A 508 0.34 -16.87 4.91
CA PRO A 508 0.65 -18.25 5.28
C PRO A 508 1.79 -18.69 6.19
N LEU A 509 2.85 -17.89 6.11
CA LEU A 509 4.21 -18.35 5.96
C LEU A 509 4.97 -18.03 7.24
N ASN A 510 4.99 -18.99 8.17
CA ASN A 510 5.73 -18.87 9.41
C ASN A 510 6.91 -19.84 9.47
N ILE A 511 8.08 -19.40 8.99
CA ILE A 511 9.32 -20.21 9.07
C ILE A 511 9.94 -20.19 10.47
N ASP A 512 9.54 -19.24 11.33
CA ASP A 512 10.07 -19.09 12.68
C ASP A 512 9.28 -19.95 13.70
N SER A 513 8.12 -20.48 13.32
CA SER A 513 7.44 -21.51 14.12
C SER A 513 8.12 -22.86 13.94
N ASN A 514 8.62 -23.45 15.03
CA ASN A 514 9.18 -24.81 15.11
C ASN A 514 8.21 -25.95 14.69
N LYS A 515 7.05 -25.62 14.11
CA LYS A 515 6.11 -26.56 13.51
C LYS A 515 6.22 -26.41 12.00
N GLY A 516 7.01 -27.28 11.37
CA GLY A 516 7.16 -27.28 9.92
C GLY A 516 5.81 -27.33 9.21
N GLY A 517 5.58 -26.34 8.34
CA GLY A 517 4.40 -26.20 7.49
C GLY A 517 3.32 -25.27 8.05
N PRO A 518 2.46 -24.68 7.18
CA PRO A 518 1.30 -23.92 7.62
C PRO A 518 0.37 -24.89 8.37
N ASP A 519 0.37 -24.82 9.70
CA ASP A 519 -0.67 -25.38 10.54
C ASP A 519 -1.86 -24.42 10.44
N PRO A 520 -2.91 -24.75 9.65
CA PRO A 520 -4.02 -23.84 9.42
C PRO A 520 -5.01 -23.84 10.60
N ALA A 521 -4.67 -24.50 11.71
CA ALA A 521 -5.43 -24.50 12.97
C ALA A 521 -4.65 -23.85 14.12
N SER A 522 -3.34 -23.66 14.00
CA SER A 522 -2.60 -22.78 14.90
C SER A 522 -2.63 -21.37 14.35
N LEU A 523 -3.39 -20.49 15.01
CA LEU A 523 -3.12 -19.06 14.97
C LEU A 523 -1.59 -18.88 15.10
N PRO A 524 -0.92 -18.12 14.22
CA PRO A 524 0.44 -17.71 14.53
C PRO A 524 0.38 -17.11 15.95
N PRO A 525 1.32 -17.48 16.85
CA PRO A 525 1.38 -16.79 18.14
C PRO A 525 1.38 -15.30 17.81
N PRO A 526 0.50 -14.49 18.42
CA PRO A 526 0.50 -13.06 18.17
C PRO A 526 1.95 -12.61 18.35
N VAL A 527 2.51 -11.96 17.32
CA VAL A 527 3.85 -11.37 17.41
C VAL A 527 3.86 -10.62 18.73
N GLU A 528 4.69 -11.08 19.68
CA GLU A 528 4.62 -10.60 21.07
C GLU A 528 4.71 -9.08 21.07
N ASP A 529 3.90 -8.47 21.94
CA ASP A 529 3.70 -7.04 21.97
C ASP A 529 5.05 -6.29 22.06
N GLY A 530 5.40 -5.56 20.99
CA GLY A 530 6.66 -4.80 20.92
C GLY A 530 7.85 -5.49 20.25
N GLN A 531 7.73 -6.72 19.72
CA GLN A 531 8.74 -7.22 18.78
C GLN A 531 8.60 -6.51 17.43
N GLU A 532 9.49 -5.56 17.19
CA GLU A 532 9.72 -4.99 15.87
C GLU A 532 9.89 -6.13 14.86
N LEU A 533 9.06 -6.19 13.81
CA LEU A 533 9.33 -7.09 12.69
C LEU A 533 10.66 -6.68 12.07
N LYS A 534 11.66 -7.53 12.25
CA LYS A 534 13.01 -7.34 11.71
C LYS A 534 13.16 -8.23 10.49
N PRO A 535 13.12 -7.66 9.28
CA PRO A 535 13.35 -8.46 8.09
C PRO A 535 14.75 -9.06 8.10
N ARG A 536 14.88 -10.28 7.59
CA ARG A 536 16.15 -11.00 7.49
C ARG A 536 16.22 -11.74 6.18
N CYS A 537 17.43 -12.03 5.71
CA CYS A 537 17.58 -12.98 4.62
C CYS A 537 17.30 -14.39 5.16
N ALA A 538 16.25 -15.03 4.65
CA ALA A 538 15.89 -16.39 4.98
C ALA A 538 16.37 -17.33 3.88
N LYS A 539 17.07 -18.40 4.27
CA LYS A 539 17.58 -19.41 3.37
C LYS A 539 16.47 -20.32 2.88
N ARG A 540 16.63 -20.81 1.67
CA ARG A 540 15.77 -21.85 1.09
C ARG A 540 15.59 -23.07 2.00
N SER A 541 16.59 -23.43 2.79
CA SER A 541 16.51 -24.57 3.73
C SER A 541 15.57 -24.35 4.92
N GLU A 542 15.08 -23.12 5.11
CA GLU A 542 14.15 -22.75 6.18
C GLU A 542 12.67 -22.89 5.76
N PHE A 543 12.41 -23.21 4.49
CA PHE A 543 11.07 -23.45 3.90
C PHE A 543 10.88 -24.92 3.52
#